data_AF-A2ZT79-F1
#
_entry.id   AF-A2ZT79-F1
#
_cell.length_a   1.000
_cell.length_b   1.000
_cell.length_c   1.000
_cell.angle_alpha   90.00
_cell.angle_beta   90.00
_cell.angle_gamma   90.00
#
_symmetry.space_group_name_H-M   'P 1'
#
loop_
_entity.id
_entity.type
_entity.pdbx_description
1 polymer ?
#
loop_
_entity_poly.entity_id
_entity_poly.type
_entity_poly.pdbx_seq_one_letter_code
_entity_poly.pdbx_strand_id
1 'polypeptide(L)'
;MTLFQSQIWGSEAIGEEYPDPEGCAMGTGLWMYACPCTTGMDDPRMNPMVPGAPALGQMACDRVMVCAAVGDFLRWRAHAYAAAVAAAKGDASVEVLETAGEGHVFHLFDPDGGKAKELLNRMVAFVNAAGA
;
A
#
# COMPACT_ATOMS: atom_id res chain seq x y z
N MET A 1 7.84 7.22 5.83
CA MET A 1 7.15 5.91 5.92
C MET A 1 7.34 5.17 4.60
N THR A 2 7.61 3.86 4.63
CA THR A 2 7.59 3.01 3.43
C THR A 2 6.44 2.02 3.59
N LEU A 3 5.49 2.02 2.65
CA LEU A 3 4.37 1.09 2.64
C LEU A 3 4.62 0.01 1.60
N PHE A 4 4.64 -1.23 2.08
CA PHE A 4 4.97 -2.41 1.30
C PHE A 4 3.70 -3.12 0.88
N GLN A 5 3.34 -3.06 -0.41
CA GLN A 5 2.21 -3.83 -0.95
C GLN A 5 1.04 -3.82 0.03
N SER A 6 0.82 -2.63 0.62
CA SER A 6 0.14 -2.54 1.91
C SER A 6 -1.25 -3.04 1.67
N GLN A 7 -1.71 -3.93 2.55
CA GLN A 7 -3.07 -4.43 2.54
C GLN A 7 -4.00 -3.31 3.01
N ILE A 8 -4.09 -2.24 2.22
CA ILE A 8 -5.13 -1.25 2.28
C ILE A 8 -6.30 -1.92 1.60
N TRP A 9 -7.39 -2.07 2.33
CA TRP A 9 -8.59 -2.71 1.84
C TRP A 9 -9.81 -1.84 2.14
N GLY A 10 -10.98 -2.23 1.66
CA GLY A 10 -12.23 -1.51 1.80
C GLY A 10 -13.36 -2.31 1.17
N SER A 11 -14.61 -1.98 1.51
CA SER A 11 -15.77 -2.74 1.01
C SER A 11 -16.04 -2.49 -0.48
N GLU A 12 -15.73 -1.30 -0.99
CA GLU A 12 -15.89 -0.95 -2.39
C GLU A 12 -14.60 -1.20 -3.19
N ALA A 13 -14.75 -1.69 -4.42
CA ALA A 13 -13.65 -1.88 -5.36
C ALA A 13 -13.19 -0.54 -5.95
N ILE A 14 -11.89 -0.40 -6.20
CA ILE A 14 -11.28 0.82 -6.76
C ILE A 14 -10.65 0.53 -8.12
N GLY A 15 -10.82 1.45 -9.08
CA GLY A 15 -10.18 1.36 -10.39
C GLY A 15 -10.63 0.11 -11.17
N GLU A 16 -9.67 -0.61 -11.73
CA GLU A 16 -9.90 -1.87 -12.46
C GLU A 16 -9.52 -3.08 -11.59
N GLU A 17 -9.82 -3.02 -10.29
CA GLU A 17 -9.72 -4.18 -9.41
C GLU A 17 -10.53 -5.34 -9.99
N TYR A 18 -9.83 -6.32 -10.57
CA TYR A 18 -10.44 -7.60 -10.86
C TYR A 18 -10.57 -8.36 -9.55
N PRO A 19 -11.75 -8.92 -9.22
CA PRO A 19 -11.90 -9.68 -8.00
C PRO A 19 -10.98 -10.90 -8.05
N ASP A 20 -10.02 -10.97 -7.12
CA ASP A 20 -9.37 -12.21 -6.69
C ASP A 20 -10.14 -12.71 -5.45
N PRO A 21 -11.18 -13.56 -5.61
CA PRO A 21 -12.06 -13.90 -4.50
C PRO A 21 -11.31 -14.62 -3.37
N GLU A 22 -10.29 -15.40 -3.71
CA GLU A 22 -9.46 -16.13 -2.75
C GLU A 22 -8.56 -15.18 -1.97
N GLY A 23 -7.85 -14.28 -2.67
CA GLY A 23 -7.04 -13.24 -2.04
C GLY A 23 -7.87 -12.30 -1.15
N CYS A 24 -9.04 -11.88 -1.62
CA CYS A 24 -9.99 -11.07 -0.86
C CYS A 24 -10.47 -11.79 0.41
N ALA A 25 -10.87 -13.06 0.30
CA ALA A 25 -11.35 -13.84 1.44
C ALA A 25 -10.25 -14.09 2.48
N MET A 26 -9.04 -14.40 2.02
CA MET A 26 -7.87 -14.58 2.88
C MET A 26 -7.52 -13.27 3.61
N GLY A 27 -7.43 -12.15 2.89
CA GLY A 27 -7.13 -10.84 3.48
C GLY A 27 -8.18 -10.39 4.50
N THR A 28 -9.46 -10.58 4.16
CA THR A 28 -10.59 -10.30 5.07
C THR A 28 -10.52 -11.17 6.32
N GLY A 29 -10.28 -12.47 6.17
CA GLY A 29 -10.16 -13.40 7.29
C GLY A 29 -8.99 -13.07 8.21
N LEU A 30 -7.82 -12.75 7.64
CA LEU A 30 -6.64 -12.35 8.39
C LEU A 30 -6.89 -11.07 9.19
N TRP A 31 -7.56 -10.08 8.58
CA TRP A 31 -7.90 -8.83 9.27
C TRP A 31 -8.85 -9.05 10.44
N MET A 32 -9.94 -9.78 10.23
CA MET A 32 -10.92 -10.06 11.28
C MET A 32 -10.29 -10.84 12.44
N TYR A 33 -9.33 -11.72 12.13
CA TYR A 33 -8.55 -12.43 13.14
C TYR A 33 -7.58 -11.52 13.91
N ALA A 34 -6.80 -10.69 13.20
CA ALA A 34 -5.80 -9.81 13.80
C ALA A 34 -6.41 -8.63 14.56
N CYS A 35 -7.56 -8.13 14.10
CA CYS A 35 -8.27 -6.98 14.64
C CYS A 35 -9.71 -7.36 15.02
N PRO A 36 -9.93 -8.12 16.10
CA PRO A 36 -11.25 -8.65 16.46
C PRO A 36 -12.28 -7.56 16.80
N CYS A 37 -11.82 -6.36 17.21
CA CYS A 37 -12.68 -5.20 17.48
C CYS A 37 -12.85 -4.29 16.26
N THR A 38 -12.69 -4.83 15.04
CA THR A 38 -12.83 -4.05 13.82
C THR A 38 -14.28 -3.74 13.49
N THR A 39 -14.52 -2.62 12.81
CA THR A 39 -15.81 -2.31 12.18
C THR A 39 -15.98 -2.96 10.80
N GLY A 40 -15.03 -3.80 10.38
CA GLY A 40 -15.03 -4.49 9.09
C GLY A 40 -13.91 -3.98 8.18
N MET A 41 -14.10 -4.11 6.87
CA MET A 41 -13.08 -3.74 5.88
C MET A 41 -12.87 -2.23 5.75
N ASP A 42 -13.87 -1.43 6.11
CA ASP A 42 -13.80 0.04 6.11
C ASP A 42 -13.40 0.61 7.47
N ASP A 43 -12.86 -0.22 8.36
CA ASP A 43 -12.22 0.27 9.57
C ASP A 43 -11.07 1.23 9.20
N PRO A 44 -10.98 2.44 9.79
CA PRO A 44 -9.95 3.42 9.45
C PRO A 44 -8.51 2.92 9.56
N ARG A 45 -8.26 1.85 10.32
CA ARG A 45 -6.95 1.19 10.43
C ARG A 45 -6.61 0.35 9.20
N MET A 46 -7.62 -0.17 8.51
CA MET A 46 -7.51 -0.95 7.27
C MET A 46 -7.65 -0.03 6.04
N ASN A 47 -8.67 0.83 6.06
CA ASN A 47 -8.97 1.77 4.99
C ASN A 47 -8.76 3.22 5.49
N PRO A 48 -7.55 3.81 5.38
CA PRO A 48 -7.31 5.16 5.86
C PRO A 48 -7.94 6.25 4.98
N MET A 49 -8.65 5.87 3.90
CA MET A 49 -9.28 6.79 2.96
C MET A 49 -10.78 6.96 3.21
N VAL A 50 -11.36 6.26 4.18
CA VAL A 50 -12.79 6.37 4.50
C VAL A 50 -13.14 7.69 5.20
N PRO A 51 -14.38 8.18 5.04
CA PRO A 51 -14.88 9.29 5.84
C PRO A 51 -14.74 9.03 7.34
N GLY A 52 -14.17 9.99 8.07
CA GLY A 52 -13.94 9.88 9.52
C GLY A 52 -12.63 9.21 9.92
N ALA A 53 -11.82 8.72 8.97
CA ALA A 53 -10.45 8.32 9.25
C ALA A 53 -9.58 9.53 9.65
N PRO A 54 -8.50 9.33 10.44
CA PRO A 54 -7.52 10.38 10.70
C PRO A 54 -6.99 10.99 9.39
N ALA A 55 -6.87 12.32 9.35
CA ALA A 55 -6.45 13.00 8.13
C ALA A 55 -5.03 12.62 7.73
N LEU A 56 -4.83 12.17 6.48
CA LEU A 56 -3.52 11.81 5.95
C LEU A 56 -2.49 12.96 6.03
N GLY A 57 -2.96 14.21 6.00
CA GLY A 57 -2.13 15.39 6.20
C GLY A 57 -1.42 15.42 7.56
N GLN A 58 -2.03 14.83 8.59
CA GLN A 58 -1.51 14.77 9.96
C GLN A 58 -0.52 13.63 10.20
N MET A 59 -0.18 12.84 9.17
CA MET A 59 0.88 11.84 9.29
C MET A 59 2.19 12.51 9.69
N ALA A 60 2.83 11.98 10.73
CA ALA A 60 4.10 12.48 11.24
C ALA A 60 5.27 12.33 10.25
N CYS A 61 5.14 11.45 9.26
CA CYS A 61 6.11 11.35 8.18
C CYS A 61 5.90 12.45 7.15
N ASP A 62 6.98 13.13 6.78
CA ASP A 62 6.97 14.14 5.71
C ASP A 62 6.91 13.50 4.32
N ARG A 63 7.49 12.30 4.18
CA ARG A 63 7.56 11.55 2.91
C ARG A 63 7.02 10.13 3.06
N VAL A 64 6.35 9.67 2.02
CA VAL A 64 5.81 8.31 1.91
C VAL A 64 6.25 7.69 0.59
N MET A 65 6.80 6.48 0.65
CA MET A 65 7.02 5.64 -0.52
C MET A 65 5.95 4.54 -0.55
N VAL A 66 5.28 4.38 -1.68
CA VAL A 66 4.28 3.36 -1.95
C VAL A 66 4.81 2.41 -3.01
N CYS A 67 4.96 1.14 -2.65
CA CYS A 67 5.44 0.10 -3.57
C CYS A 67 4.26 -0.76 -4.04
N ALA A 68 4.03 -0.81 -5.34
CA ALA A 68 3.00 -1.61 -6.00
C ALA A 68 3.64 -2.57 -7.03
N ALA A 69 2.92 -3.62 -7.43
CA ALA A 69 3.32 -4.46 -8.55
C ALA A 69 2.18 -4.55 -9.58
N VAL A 70 2.51 -4.57 -10.88
CA VAL A 70 1.51 -4.49 -11.96
C VAL A 70 0.51 -5.65 -11.93
N GLY A 71 0.96 -6.84 -11.53
CA GLY A 71 0.12 -8.03 -11.39
C GLY A 71 -0.52 -8.20 -10.02
N ASP A 72 -0.39 -7.22 -9.13
CA ASP A 72 -1.03 -7.26 -7.81
C ASP A 72 -2.46 -6.71 -7.91
N PHE A 73 -3.44 -7.45 -7.38
CA PHE A 73 -4.83 -7.01 -7.30
C PHE A 73 -5.01 -5.77 -6.39
N LEU A 74 -4.07 -5.54 -5.46
CA LEU A 74 -4.04 -4.35 -4.60
C LEU A 74 -3.46 -3.11 -5.27
N ARG A 75 -2.93 -3.19 -6.50
CA ARG A 75 -2.24 -2.07 -7.15
C ARG A 75 -3.08 -0.80 -7.19
N TRP A 76 -4.38 -0.92 -7.47
CA TRP A 76 -5.26 0.24 -7.58
C TRP A 76 -5.46 0.93 -6.24
N ARG A 77 -5.51 0.16 -5.14
CA ARG A 77 -5.56 0.70 -3.78
C ARG A 77 -4.27 1.38 -3.39
N ALA A 78 -3.13 0.82 -3.78
CA ALA A 78 -1.82 1.45 -3.58
C ALA A 78 -1.76 2.83 -4.28
N HIS A 79 -2.19 2.91 -5.54
CA HIS A 79 -2.27 4.17 -6.29
C HIS A 79 -3.29 5.14 -5.71
N ALA A 80 -4.46 4.67 -5.29
CA ALA A 80 -5.48 5.50 -4.65
C ALA A 80 -4.97 6.11 -3.34
N TYR A 81 -4.28 5.32 -2.52
CA TYR A 81 -3.64 5.81 -1.31
C TYR A 81 -2.55 6.83 -1.62
N ALA A 82 -1.69 6.56 -2.61
CA ALA A 82 -0.67 7.51 -3.03
C ALA A 82 -1.26 8.86 -3.46
N ALA A 83 -2.34 8.83 -4.25
CA ALA A 83 -3.06 10.02 -4.68
C ALA A 83 -3.71 10.75 -3.50
N ALA A 84 -4.28 10.03 -2.53
CA ALA A 84 -4.87 10.63 -1.33
C ALA A 84 -3.81 11.32 -0.45
N VAL A 85 -2.62 10.72 -0.32
CA VAL A 85 -1.48 11.35 0.38
C VAL A 85 -0.99 12.58 -0.37
N ALA A 86 -0.83 12.50 -1.70
CA ALA A 86 -0.45 13.64 -2.53
C ALA A 86 -1.43 14.82 -2.37
N ALA A 87 -2.74 14.54 -2.41
CA ALA A 87 -3.77 15.55 -2.22
C ALA A 87 -3.73 16.19 -0.81
N ALA A 88 -3.33 15.43 0.21
CA ALA A 88 -3.29 15.91 1.59
C ALA A 88 -1.97 16.59 2.00
N LYS A 89 -0.83 16.21 1.41
CA LYS A 89 0.52 16.65 1.81
C LYS A 89 1.36 17.27 0.67
N GLY A 90 0.87 17.23 -0.57
CA GLY A 90 1.54 17.69 -1.78
C GLY A 90 2.28 16.57 -2.52
N ASP A 91 2.42 16.71 -3.84
CA ASP A 91 3.00 15.66 -4.71
C ASP A 91 4.43 15.26 -4.33
N ALA A 92 5.24 16.21 -3.85
CA ALA A 92 6.62 15.94 -3.42
C ALA A 92 6.71 15.06 -2.16
N SER A 93 5.59 14.88 -1.43
CA SER A 93 5.52 14.04 -0.24
C SER A 93 5.36 12.56 -0.56
N VAL A 94 5.02 12.19 -1.80
CA VAL A 94 4.78 10.79 -2.18
C VAL A 94 5.69 10.33 -3.31
N GLU A 95 6.17 9.11 -3.19
CA GLU A 95 6.91 8.41 -4.24
C GLU A 95 6.22 7.08 -4.51
N VAL A 96 5.91 6.78 -5.77
CA VAL A 96 5.30 5.49 -6.16
C VAL A 96 6.31 4.70 -6.98
N LEU A 97 6.57 3.46 -6.55
CA LEU A 97 7.35 2.48 -7.31
C LEU A 97 6.40 1.35 -7.73
N GLU A 98 6.13 1.25 -9.03
CA GLU A 98 5.34 0.14 -9.59
C GLU A 98 6.26 -0.84 -10.33
N THR A 99 6.37 -2.07 -9.82
CA THR A 99 7.22 -3.12 -10.41
C THR A 99 6.48 -3.88 -11.50
N ALA A 100 6.98 -3.80 -12.74
CA ALA A 100 6.39 -4.49 -13.88
C ALA A 100 6.63 -6.00 -13.84
N GLY A 101 5.62 -6.77 -14.25
CA GLY A 101 5.70 -8.23 -14.41
C GLY A 101 5.85 -9.01 -13.10
N GLU A 102 5.50 -8.40 -11.97
CA GLU A 102 5.49 -9.05 -10.65
C GLU A 102 4.08 -9.02 -10.05
N GLY A 103 3.81 -9.98 -9.16
CA GLY A 103 2.57 -10.08 -8.41
C GLY A 103 2.71 -9.63 -6.95
N HIS A 104 1.67 -9.90 -6.16
CA HIS A 104 1.62 -9.57 -4.74
C HIS A 104 2.83 -10.16 -3.99
N VAL A 105 3.50 -9.32 -3.19
CA VAL A 105 4.65 -9.67 -2.34
C VAL A 105 5.78 -10.48 -3.02
N PHE A 106 6.01 -10.31 -4.32
CA PHE A 106 6.98 -11.08 -5.11
C PHE A 106 8.38 -11.22 -4.47
N HIS A 107 8.86 -10.18 -3.80
CA HIS A 107 10.16 -10.12 -3.15
C HIS A 107 10.33 -11.11 -1.99
N LEU A 108 9.24 -11.67 -1.46
CA LEU A 108 9.30 -12.74 -0.45
C LEU A 108 9.53 -14.12 -1.08
N PHE A 109 9.12 -14.31 -2.33
CA PHE A 109 9.22 -15.59 -3.04
C PHE A 109 10.54 -15.74 -3.81
N ASP A 110 11.07 -14.64 -4.34
CA ASP A 110 12.38 -14.58 -4.99
C ASP A 110 13.21 -13.39 -4.45
N PRO A 111 13.74 -13.50 -3.21
CA PRO A 111 14.49 -12.42 -2.57
C PRO A 111 15.82 -12.10 -3.28
N ASP A 112 16.38 -13.06 -4.01
CA ASP A 112 17.62 -12.90 -4.77
C ASP A 112 17.39 -12.39 -6.20
N GLY A 113 16.13 -12.32 -6.63
CA GLY A 113 15.71 -11.81 -7.92
C GLY A 113 16.11 -10.36 -8.16
N GLY A 114 16.39 -10.02 -9.42
CA GLY A 114 16.82 -8.67 -9.80
C GLY A 114 15.83 -7.58 -9.38
N LYS A 115 14.53 -7.84 -9.53
CA LYS A 115 13.48 -6.88 -9.15
C LYS A 115 13.30 -6.78 -7.63
N ALA A 116 13.52 -7.84 -6.88
CA ALA A 116 13.47 -7.79 -5.41
C ALA A 116 14.62 -6.93 -4.88
N LYS A 117 15.81 -7.09 -5.46
CA LYS A 117 16.98 -6.24 -5.19
C LYS A 117 16.74 -4.78 -5.61
N GLU A 118 16.11 -4.54 -6.75
CA GLU A 118 15.74 -3.20 -7.21
C GLU A 118 14.78 -2.50 -6.23
N LEU A 119 13.70 -3.19 -5.83
CA LEU A 119 12.75 -2.71 -4.81
C LEU A 119 13.48 -2.33 -3.52
N LEU A 120 14.33 -3.24 -3.00
CA LEU A 120 15.08 -3.00 -1.76
C LEU A 120 16.05 -1.82 -1.90
N ASN A 121 16.78 -1.72 -3.01
CA ASN A 121 17.69 -0.60 -3.27
C ASN A 121 16.93 0.73 -3.32
N ARG A 122 15.75 0.77 -3.94
CA ARG A 122 14.94 1.99 -4.01
C ARG A 122 14.45 2.43 -2.63
N MET A 123 14.08 1.47 -1.78
CA MET A 123 13.71 1.75 -0.39
C MET A 123 14.88 2.29 0.42
N VAL A 124 16.07 1.68 0.30
CA VAL A 124 17.28 2.14 0.98
C VAL A 124 17.59 3.57 0.56
N ALA A 125 17.50 3.88 -0.74
CA ALA A 125 17.67 5.24 -1.25
C ALA A 125 16.64 6.21 -0.67
N PHE A 126 15.36 5.81 -0.61
CA PHE A 126 14.29 6.64 -0.06
C PHE A 126 14.49 6.97 1.43
N VAL A 127 14.84 5.98 2.24
CA VAL A 127 15.08 6.15 3.69
C VAL A 127 16.30 7.02 3.94
N ASN A 128 17.40 6.78 3.22
CA ASN A 128 18.64 7.55 3.39
C ASN A 128 18.54 8.99 2.86
N ALA A 129 17.65 9.24 1.90
CA ALA A 129 17.39 10.60 1.40
C ALA A 129 16.64 11.49 2.40
N ALA A 130 16.18 10.97 3.54
CA ALA A 130 15.48 11.73 4.57
C ALA A 130 16.42 12.40 5.60
N GLY A 131 17.75 12.36 5.38
CA GLY A 131 18.76 12.91 6.28
C GLY A 131 19.78 13.86 5.63
N ALA A 132 19.46 14.44 4.46
CA ALA A 132 20.31 15.42 3.75
C ALA A 132 19.67 16.80 3.74
#